data_AF-A0AAA9ZUN2-F1
#
_entry.id   AF-A0AAA9ZUN2-F1
#
_cell.length_a   1.000
_cell.length_b   1.000
_cell.length_c   1.000
_cell.angle_alpha   90.00
_cell.angle_beta   90.00
_cell.angle_gamma   90.00
#
_symmetry.space_group_name_H-M   'P 1'
#
loop_
_entity.id
_entity.type
_entity.pdbx_description
1 polymer ?
#
loop_
_entity_poly.entity_id
_entity_poly.type
_entity_poly.pdbx_seq_one_letter_code
_entity_poly.pdbx_strand_id
1 'polypeptide(L)'
;MYKSLSVSMASLLLALAISNLGVHGVQFENCDEQLPELKAVVHGIILGMEVPFNLPNPDGCKDSGLECPLAAGTEYKYSTTLPVLKQYPKVAVEVKWELKSGGKDVICVKIPAKIQ
;
A
#
# COMPACT_ATOMS: atom_id res chain seq x y z
N MET A 1 -7.84 11.73 -49.07
CA MET A 1 -9.01 11.16 -48.36
C MET A 1 -8.65 11.05 -46.88
N TYR A 2 -9.34 11.80 -46.02
CA TYR A 2 -9.28 11.75 -44.54
C TYR A 2 -9.54 10.30 -44.03
N LYS A 3 -9.12 9.83 -42.85
CA LYS A 3 -9.29 10.44 -41.53
C LYS A 3 -8.65 9.54 -40.43
N SER A 4 -8.26 10.18 -39.33
CA SER A 4 -8.17 9.59 -37.97
C SER A 4 -6.82 9.08 -37.50
N LEU A 5 -5.83 9.97 -37.62
CA LEU A 5 -4.87 10.26 -36.56
C LEU A 5 -5.66 10.77 -35.31
N SER A 6 -6.25 9.87 -34.51
CA SER A 6 -6.94 10.19 -33.23
C SER A 6 -7.48 8.91 -32.55
N VAL A 7 -6.62 7.99 -32.12
CA VAL A 7 -6.93 7.15 -30.96
C VAL A 7 -5.95 7.54 -29.87
N SER A 8 -6.35 8.65 -29.25
CA SER A 8 -5.77 9.40 -28.14
C SER A 8 -4.72 8.66 -27.30
N MET A 9 -3.49 9.18 -27.31
CA MET A 9 -2.50 9.00 -26.24
C MET A 9 -3.07 9.40 -24.86
N ALA A 10 -4.21 10.10 -24.79
CA ALA A 10 -4.91 10.33 -23.52
C ALA A 10 -5.48 9.05 -22.91
N SER A 11 -5.79 8.00 -23.70
CA SER A 11 -6.27 6.72 -23.15
C SER A 11 -5.17 5.94 -22.43
N LEU A 12 -3.92 6.05 -22.90
CA LEU A 12 -2.75 5.46 -22.24
C LEU A 12 -2.34 6.27 -20.99
N LEU A 13 -2.46 7.60 -21.07
CA LEU A 13 -2.22 8.50 -19.93
C LEU A 13 -3.29 8.35 -18.84
N LEU A 14 -4.54 8.05 -19.19
CA LEU A 14 -5.59 7.78 -18.20
C LEU A 14 -5.37 6.45 -17.47
N ALA A 15 -4.85 5.42 -18.15
CA ALA A 15 -4.47 4.16 -17.51
C ALA A 15 -3.33 4.36 -16.50
N LEU A 16 -2.36 5.22 -16.81
CA LEU A 16 -1.24 5.55 -15.91
C LEU A 16 -1.65 6.45 -14.73
N ALA A 17 -2.68 7.28 -14.89
CA ALA A 17 -3.19 8.13 -13.81
C ALA A 17 -4.00 7.35 -12.76
N ILE A 18 -4.62 6.22 -13.13
CA ILE A 18 -5.38 5.36 -12.20
C ILE A 18 -4.45 4.41 -11.42
N SER A 19 -3.24 4.14 -11.90
CA SER A 19 -2.20 3.38 -11.19
C SER A 19 -1.41 4.18 -10.14
N ASN A 20 -1.63 5.51 -10.03
CA ASN A 20 -0.87 6.38 -9.14
C ASN A 20 -1.46 6.56 -7.72
N LEU A 21 -2.40 5.73 -7.30
CA LEU A 21 -2.62 5.48 -5.85
C LEU A 21 -1.87 4.21 -5.43
N GLY A 22 -0.59 4.12 -5.79
CA GLY A 22 0.35 3.24 -5.10
C GLY A 22 0.81 3.93 -3.83
N VAL A 23 0.82 3.21 -2.70
CA VAL A 23 1.46 3.74 -1.48
C VAL A 23 2.93 3.97 -1.83
N HIS A 24 3.33 5.24 -1.99
CA HIS A 24 4.75 5.59 -2.11
C HIS A 24 5.43 5.07 -0.84
N GLY A 25 6.43 4.20 -1.01
CA GLY A 25 6.96 3.38 0.07
C GLY A 25 7.27 4.14 1.37
N VAL A 26 7.01 3.49 2.49
CA VAL A 26 7.20 4.02 3.84
C VAL A 26 8.65 3.76 4.26
N GLN A 27 9.37 4.83 4.64
CA GLN A 27 10.66 4.70 5.32
C GLN A 27 10.43 4.57 6.82
N PHE A 28 11.12 3.63 7.45
CA PHE A 28 11.07 3.41 8.89
C PHE A 28 12.41 2.86 9.37
N GLU A 29 12.73 3.10 10.64
CA GLU A 29 13.88 2.51 11.30
C GLU A 29 13.41 1.39 12.22
N ASN A 30 14.08 0.23 12.20
CA ASN A 30 13.85 -0.80 13.21
C ASN A 30 14.64 -0.45 14.48
N CYS A 31 13.99 0.12 15.48
CA CYS A 31 14.63 0.53 16.73
C CYS A 31 14.78 -0.61 17.75
N ASP A 32 14.13 -1.76 17.53
CA ASP A 32 14.07 -2.88 18.47
C ASP A 32 15.05 -4.01 18.07
N GLU A 33 14.84 -5.20 18.60
CA GLU A 33 15.58 -6.41 18.26
C GLU A 33 15.37 -6.86 16.79
N GLN A 34 16.07 -7.93 16.42
CA GLN A 34 15.99 -8.48 15.06
C GLN A 34 14.55 -8.95 14.77
N LEU A 35 13.98 -8.50 13.64
CA LEU A 35 12.62 -8.86 13.23
C LEU A 35 12.70 -10.00 12.21
N PRO A 36 12.43 -11.26 12.59
CA PRO A 36 12.62 -12.41 11.71
C PRO A 36 11.58 -12.47 10.59
N GLU A 37 10.45 -11.81 10.77
CA GLU A 37 9.32 -11.79 9.86
C GLU A 37 8.61 -10.43 9.91
N LEU A 38 7.74 -10.20 8.94
CA LEU A 38 6.77 -9.13 9.01
C LEU A 38 5.46 -9.63 8.44
N LYS A 39 4.36 -9.21 9.06
CA LYS A 39 3.01 -9.45 8.58
C LYS A 39 2.30 -8.12 8.33
N ALA A 40 1.89 -7.89 7.10
CA ALA A 40 1.07 -6.74 6.73
C ALA A 40 -0.39 -6.98 7.12
N VAL A 41 -0.99 -6.00 7.79
CA VAL A 41 -2.42 -5.95 8.12
C VAL A 41 -2.97 -4.60 7.68
N VAL A 42 -4.09 -4.61 6.97
CA VAL A 42 -4.65 -3.41 6.34
C VAL A 42 -6.10 -3.26 6.72
N HIS A 43 -6.49 -2.05 7.08
CA HIS A 43 -7.87 -1.68 7.31
C HIS A 43 -8.22 -0.40 6.55
N GLY A 44 -9.42 -0.35 6.00
CA GLY A 44 -10.01 0.89 5.51
C GLY A 44 -10.91 1.49 6.59
N ILE A 45 -10.64 2.72 6.99
CA ILE A 45 -11.49 3.46 7.94
C ILE A 45 -12.42 4.35 7.13
N ILE A 46 -13.73 4.06 7.18
CA ILE A 46 -14.78 4.76 6.45
C ILE A 46 -15.82 5.22 7.46
N LEU A 47 -16.09 6.53 7.52
CA LEU A 47 -17.03 7.13 8.48
C LEU A 47 -16.74 6.71 9.94
N GLY A 48 -15.46 6.56 10.29
CA GLY A 48 -15.01 6.13 11.62
C GLY A 48 -15.09 4.63 11.88
N MET A 49 -15.61 3.82 10.95
CA MET A 49 -15.65 2.36 11.05
C MET A 49 -14.41 1.75 10.39
N GLU A 50 -13.68 0.90 11.14
CA GLU A 50 -12.52 0.18 10.65
C GLU A 50 -12.96 -1.14 9.99
N VAL A 51 -12.70 -1.29 8.69
CA VAL A 51 -13.07 -2.46 7.87
C VAL A 51 -11.81 -3.20 7.47
N PRO A 52 -11.66 -4.50 7.79
CA PRO A 52 -10.48 -5.27 7.42
C PRO A 52 -10.39 -5.46 5.91
N PHE A 53 -9.18 -5.30 5.37
CA PHE A 53 -8.85 -5.59 3.99
C PHE A 53 -7.99 -6.86 3.91
N ASN A 54 -8.53 -7.90 3.26
CA ASN A 54 -7.80 -9.15 3.06
C ASN A 54 -6.76 -8.98 1.96
N LEU A 55 -5.49 -8.84 2.36
CA LEU A 55 -4.37 -8.85 1.42
C LEU A 55 -4.24 -10.22 0.74
N PRO A 56 -3.99 -10.29 -0.58
CA PRO A 56 -3.68 -11.54 -1.27
C PRO A 56 -2.45 -12.24 -0.69
N ASN A 57 -1.48 -11.46 -0.22
CA ASN A 57 -0.30 -11.93 0.49
C ASN A 57 -0.04 -11.04 1.71
N PRO A 58 -0.17 -11.57 2.95
CA PRO A 58 0.10 -10.82 4.16
C PRO A 58 1.58 -10.86 4.58
N ASP A 59 2.46 -11.60 3.90
CA ASP A 59 3.90 -11.60 4.19
C ASP A 59 4.50 -10.23 3.82
N GLY A 60 4.90 -9.48 4.85
CA GLY A 60 5.46 -8.13 4.72
C GLY A 60 6.91 -8.08 4.28
N CYS A 61 7.62 -9.20 4.27
CA CYS A 61 8.97 -9.31 3.71
C CYS A 61 8.92 -9.62 2.21
N LYS A 62 7.86 -10.26 1.75
CA LYS A 62 7.73 -10.68 0.36
C LYS A 62 7.28 -9.52 -0.55
N ASP A 63 7.99 -9.35 -1.67
CA ASP A 63 7.70 -8.37 -2.73
C ASP A 63 7.64 -6.90 -2.22
N SER A 64 8.24 -6.62 -1.07
CA SER A 64 8.16 -5.31 -0.40
C SER A 64 9.44 -4.47 -0.45
N GLY A 65 10.51 -5.04 -0.99
CA GLY A 65 11.86 -4.46 -0.93
C GLY A 65 12.56 -4.68 0.41
N LEU A 66 11.97 -5.47 1.31
CA LEU A 66 12.58 -5.89 2.56
C LEU A 66 13.09 -7.32 2.44
N GLU A 67 14.23 -7.61 3.06
CA GLU A 67 14.72 -8.98 3.23
C GLU A 67 14.82 -9.27 4.72
N CYS A 68 13.94 -10.15 5.21
CA CYS A 68 13.94 -10.55 6.60
C CYS A 68 14.98 -11.67 6.85
N PRO A 69 15.66 -11.69 8.01
CA PRO A 69 15.41 -10.87 9.19
C PRO A 69 15.92 -9.42 9.08
N LEU A 70 15.15 -8.45 9.58
CA LEU A 70 15.57 -7.04 9.66
C LEU A 70 16.45 -6.82 10.89
N ALA A 71 17.59 -6.14 10.69
CA ALA A 71 18.52 -5.77 11.74
C ALA A 71 18.03 -4.56 12.54
N ALA A 72 18.45 -4.48 13.80
CA ALA A 72 18.23 -3.33 14.67
C ALA A 72 19.04 -2.10 14.17
N GLY A 73 18.54 -0.89 14.46
CA GLY A 73 19.18 0.38 14.13
C GLY A 73 19.40 0.62 12.64
N THR A 74 18.64 -0.07 11.78
CA THR A 74 18.74 0.04 10.32
C THR A 74 17.48 0.68 9.75
N GLU A 75 17.68 1.65 8.87
CA GLU A 75 16.60 2.27 8.11
C GLU A 75 16.21 1.40 6.91
N TYR A 76 14.91 1.17 6.76
CA TYR A 76 14.32 0.34 5.73
C TYR A 76 13.28 1.13 4.95
N LYS A 77 13.12 0.77 3.68
CA LYS A 77 12.05 1.27 2.82
C LYS A 77 11.08 0.14 2.50
N TYR A 78 9.91 0.17 3.11
CA TYR A 78 8.81 -0.73 2.79
C TYR A 78 8.03 -0.20 1.59
N SER A 79 7.94 -0.99 0.52
CA SER A 79 7.15 -0.65 -0.66
C SER A 79 6.02 -1.64 -0.85
N THR A 80 4.83 -1.16 -1.22
CA THR A 80 3.68 -2.04 -1.46
C THR A 80 2.71 -1.39 -2.42
N THR A 81 1.94 -2.20 -3.13
CA THR A 81 0.88 -1.71 -4.02
C THR A 81 -0.44 -2.33 -3.59
N LEU A 82 -1.44 -1.48 -3.33
CA LEU A 82 -2.80 -1.93 -3.09
C LEU A 82 -3.64 -1.64 -4.34
N PRO A 83 -4.18 -2.67 -5.03
CA PRO A 83 -5.01 -2.42 -6.20
C PRO A 83 -6.32 -1.74 -5.79
N VAL A 84 -6.58 -0.56 -6.36
CA VAL A 84 -7.87 0.13 -6.24
C VAL A 84 -8.79 -0.39 -7.34
N LEU A 85 -9.79 -1.21 -6.97
CA LEU A 85 -10.73 -1.79 -7.92
C LEU A 85 -11.87 -0.81 -8.22
N LYS A 86 -12.33 -0.79 -9.48
CA LYS A 86 -13.45 0.06 -9.94
C LYS A 86 -14.76 -0.15 -9.17
N GLN A 87 -14.93 -1.32 -8.57
CA GLN A 87 -16.10 -1.65 -7.76
C GLN A 87 -16.10 -0.97 -6.39
N TYR A 88 -14.96 -0.41 -5.95
CA TYR A 88 -14.91 0.28 -4.67
C TYR A 88 -15.70 1.58 -4.74
N PRO A 89 -16.49 1.88 -3.69
CA PRO A 89 -17.31 3.07 -3.68
C PRO A 89 -16.44 4.32 -3.72
N LYS A 90 -16.98 5.39 -4.31
CA LYS A 90 -16.32 6.70 -4.34
C LYS A 90 -16.49 7.38 -2.99
N VAL A 91 -15.47 7.26 -2.13
CA VAL A 91 -15.51 7.73 -0.74
C VAL A 91 -14.10 8.09 -0.26
N ALA A 92 -14.03 9.01 0.70
CA ALA A 92 -12.82 9.26 1.47
C ALA A 92 -12.60 8.12 2.48
N VAL A 93 -11.39 7.57 2.48
CA VAL A 93 -11.00 6.45 3.34
C VAL A 93 -9.64 6.75 3.95
N GLU A 94 -9.46 6.47 5.23
CA GLU A 94 -8.13 6.38 5.81
C GLU A 94 -7.66 4.93 5.74
N VAL A 95 -6.57 4.67 5.04
CA VAL A 95 -5.94 3.35 4.99
C VAL A 95 -5.02 3.23 6.19
N LYS A 96 -5.38 2.38 7.15
CA LYS A 96 -4.50 1.99 8.24
C LYS A 96 -3.67 0.80 7.78
N TRP A 97 -2.35 1.00 7.71
CA TRP A 97 -1.39 -0.02 7.33
C TRP A 97 -0.50 -0.36 8.51
N GLU A 98 -0.51 -1.63 8.91
CA GLU A 98 0.26 -2.16 10.03
C GLU A 98 1.27 -3.19 9.52
N LEU A 99 2.53 -3.12 9.99
CA LEU A 99 3.48 -4.22 9.90
C LEU A 99 3.70 -4.81 11.29
N LYS A 100 3.43 -6.11 11.41
CA LYS A 100 3.49 -6.84 12.68
C LYS A 100 4.63 -7.84 12.70
N SER A 101 5.29 -7.97 13.84
CA SER A 101 6.26 -9.04 14.15
C SER A 101 5.96 -9.58 15.55
N GLY A 102 5.95 -10.90 15.73
CA GLY A 102 5.59 -11.54 17.00
C GLY A 102 4.20 -11.17 17.54
N GLY A 103 3.30 -10.72 16.67
CA GLY A 103 1.97 -10.21 17.05
C GLY A 103 1.93 -8.76 17.56
N LYS A 104 3.06 -8.05 17.58
CA LYS A 104 3.15 -6.63 17.95
C LYS A 104 3.22 -5.75 16.70
N ASP A 105 2.65 -4.56 16.77
CA ASP A 105 2.80 -3.54 15.74
C ASP A 105 4.21 -2.93 15.80
N VAL A 106 4.99 -3.11 14.73
CA VAL A 106 6.31 -2.47 14.55
C VAL A 106 6.14 -1.15 13.80
N ILE A 107 5.23 -1.13 12.81
CA ILE A 107 4.86 0.07 12.08
C ILE A 107 3.34 0.16 12.06
N CYS A 108 2.81 1.35 12.30
CA CYS A 108 1.41 1.68 12.09
C CYS A 108 1.31 3.07 11.43
N VAL A 109 0.84 3.12 10.20
CA VAL A 109 0.61 4.38 9.47
C VAL A 109 -0.86 4.51 9.05
N LYS A 110 -1.38 5.74 9.10
CA LYS A 110 -2.69 6.08 8.56
C LYS A 110 -2.51 7.00 7.37
N ILE A 111 -2.99 6.55 6.22
CA ILE A 111 -2.81 7.24 4.94
C ILE A 111 -4.19 7.70 4.47
N PRO A 112 -4.48 9.01 4.48
CA PRO A 112 -5.72 9.52 3.92
C PRO A 112 -5.73 9.30 2.40
N ALA A 113 -6.79 8.70 1.88
CA ALA A 113 -6.99 8.43 0.47
C ALA A 113 -8.41 8.79 0.04
N LYS A 114 -8.57 9.04 -1.27
CA LYS A 114 -9.87 9.28 -1.88
C LYS A 114 -10.02 8.39 -3.10
N ILE A 115 -11.00 7.49 -3.05
CA ILE A 115 -11.35 6.62 -4.18
C ILE A 115 -12.25 7.43 -5.12
N GLN A 116 -11.91 7.48 -6.41
CA GLN A 116 -12.60 8.29 -7.43
C GLN A 116 -13.12 7.47 -8.61
#